data_AF-A0A453QQQ2-F1
#
_entry.id   AF-A0A453QQQ2-F1
#
_cell.length_a   1.000
_cell.length_b   1.000
_cell.length_c   1.000
_cell.angle_alpha   90.00
_cell.angle_beta   90.00
_cell.angle_gamma   90.00
#
_symmetry.space_group_name_H-M   'P 1'
#
loop_
_entity.id
_entity.type
_entity.pdbx_description
1 polymer ?
#
loop_
_entity_poly.entity_id
_entity_poly.type
_entity_poly.pdbx_seq_one_letter_code
_entity_poly.pdbx_strand_id
1 'polypeptide(L)'
;RRRRPPVDERYTAPQGLYPHPDIDLKKLRRLILEAKLAPCHPGADDPRPDLDECPICFLFYPSLNRSKCCAKGICTECFLQMKSPTSCRPTQCPYCKMLNYAVEYRGVKTKEEKGVEQIVSARSKTVVQWCLLSFLC
;
A
#
# COMPACT_ATOMS: atom_id res chain seq x y z
N ARG A 1 5.27 -22.35 -10.16
CA ARG A 1 4.74 -20.96 -10.20
C ARG A 1 3.24 -21.00 -9.89
N ARG A 2 2.78 -20.60 -8.69
CA ARG A 2 1.33 -20.47 -8.41
C ARG A 2 0.76 -19.40 -9.36
N ARG A 3 -0.22 -19.76 -10.20
CA ARG A 3 -0.95 -18.75 -10.99
C ARG A 3 -1.73 -17.88 -10.01
N ARG A 4 -1.46 -16.57 -10.00
CA ARG A 4 -2.29 -15.64 -9.24
C ARG A 4 -3.70 -15.66 -9.85
N PRO A 5 -4.76 -15.69 -9.03
CA PRO A 5 -6.11 -15.57 -9.55
C PRO A 5 -6.24 -14.26 -10.35
N PRO A 6 -7.02 -14.26 -11.45
CA PRO A 6 -7.23 -13.08 -12.27
C PRO A 6 -7.86 -11.96 -11.42
N VAL A 7 -7.35 -10.74 -11.59
CA VAL A 7 -7.92 -9.53 -10.96
C VAL A 7 -9.20 -9.18 -11.72
N ASP A 8 -10.27 -8.91 -10.99
CA ASP A 8 -11.53 -8.47 -11.58
C ASP A 8 -11.35 -7.11 -12.28
N GLU A 9 -11.94 -7.00 -13.46
CA GLU A 9 -11.88 -5.84 -14.33
C GLU A 9 -12.22 -4.52 -13.60
N ARG A 10 -13.23 -4.56 -12.72
CA ARG A 10 -13.71 -3.37 -12.00
C ARG A 10 -12.66 -2.76 -11.07
N TYR A 11 -11.62 -3.52 -10.71
CA TYR A 11 -10.51 -3.05 -9.86
C TYR A 11 -9.26 -2.66 -10.66
N THR A 12 -9.38 -2.54 -11.99
CA THR A 12 -8.26 -2.13 -12.86
C THR A 12 -8.29 -0.64 -13.22
N ALA A 13 -9.28 0.11 -12.71
CA ALA A 13 -9.46 1.55 -12.89
C ALA A 13 -9.65 2.26 -11.53
N PRO A 14 -9.36 3.57 -11.42
CA PRO A 14 -9.58 4.33 -10.19
C PRO A 14 -11.05 4.31 -9.74
N GLN A 15 -11.28 4.34 -8.43
CA GLN A 15 -12.62 4.30 -7.83
C GLN A 15 -13.18 5.71 -7.54
N GLY A 16 -12.44 6.75 -7.88
CA GLY A 16 -12.89 8.14 -7.80
C GLY A 16 -12.51 8.83 -6.49
N LEU A 17 -11.48 8.35 -5.78
CA LEU A 17 -10.98 9.00 -4.56
C LEU A 17 -10.40 10.39 -4.88
N TYR A 18 -9.81 10.54 -6.06
CA TYR A 18 -9.30 11.81 -6.58
C TYR A 18 -9.66 11.98 -8.06
N PRO A 19 -9.75 13.23 -8.56
CA PRO A 19 -9.82 13.47 -9.99
C PRO A 19 -8.49 13.10 -10.66
N HIS A 20 -8.58 12.36 -11.75
CA HIS A 20 -7.42 11.79 -12.45
C HIS A 20 -7.49 12.05 -13.97
N PRO A 21 -7.54 13.31 -14.43
CA PRO A 21 -7.74 13.63 -15.84
C PRO A 21 -6.60 13.15 -16.75
N ASP A 22 -5.37 13.10 -16.22
CA ASP A 22 -4.16 12.86 -17.02
C ASP A 22 -3.62 11.42 -16.92
N ILE A 23 -4.40 10.49 -16.34
CA ILE A 23 -3.95 9.11 -16.15
C ILE A 23 -4.21 8.27 -17.39
N ASP A 24 -3.15 7.65 -17.92
CA ASP A 24 -3.26 6.60 -18.92
C ASP A 24 -3.86 5.32 -18.30
N LEU A 25 -5.19 5.18 -18.43
CA LEU A 25 -5.96 4.05 -17.91
C LEU A 25 -5.53 2.70 -18.52
N LYS A 26 -5.11 2.67 -19.80
CA LYS A 26 -4.64 1.43 -20.44
C LYS A 26 -3.34 0.96 -19.80
N LYS A 27 -2.41 1.88 -19.55
CA LYS A 27 -1.16 1.58 -18.86
C LYS A 27 -1.41 1.16 -17.41
N LEU A 28 -2.28 1.86 -16.68
CA LEU A 28 -2.66 1.50 -15.31
C LEU A 28 -3.19 0.07 -15.24
N ARG A 29 -4.18 -0.25 -16.07
CA ARG A 29 -4.76 -1.58 -16.16
C ARG A 29 -3.69 -2.65 -16.44
N ARG A 30 -2.81 -2.41 -17.42
CA ARG A 30 -1.73 -3.35 -17.74
C ARG A 30 -0.83 -3.60 -16.52
N LEU A 31 -0.45 -2.55 -15.80
CA LEU A 31 0.38 -2.67 -14.60
C LEU A 31 -0.30 -3.49 -13.49
N ILE A 32 -1.62 -3.37 -13.33
CA ILE A 32 -2.39 -4.16 -12.35
C ILE A 32 -2.48 -5.63 -12.77
N LEU A 33 -2.81 -5.90 -14.05
CA LEU A 33 -2.91 -7.28 -14.56
C LEU A 33 -1.56 -8.02 -14.57
N GLU A 34 -0.46 -7.30 -14.80
CA GLU A 34 0.91 -7.82 -14.67
C GLU A 34 1.39 -7.90 -13.20
N ALA A 35 0.52 -7.53 -12.25
CA ALA A 35 0.79 -7.46 -10.82
C ALA A 35 2.03 -6.63 -10.44
N LYS A 36 2.28 -5.56 -11.20
CA LYS A 36 3.26 -4.51 -10.90
C LYS A 36 2.68 -3.43 -9.99
N LEU A 37 1.35 -3.28 -9.96
CA LEU A 37 0.60 -2.44 -9.03
C LEU A 37 -0.52 -3.24 -8.37
N ALA A 38 -0.87 -2.85 -7.14
CA ALA A 38 -2.04 -3.37 -6.43
C ALA A 38 -3.33 -2.96 -7.17
N PRO A 39 -4.38 -3.80 -7.15
CA PRO A 39 -5.68 -3.43 -7.70
C PRO A 39 -6.28 -2.19 -7.01
N CYS A 40 -7.06 -1.42 -7.75
CA CYS A 40 -7.82 -0.28 -7.24
C CYS A 40 -9.11 -0.77 -6.57
N HIS A 41 -9.00 -1.44 -5.42
CA HIS A 41 -10.18 -1.75 -4.62
C HIS A 41 -10.77 -0.48 -4.01
N PRO A 42 -12.10 -0.41 -3.83
CA PRO A 42 -12.71 0.65 -3.01
C PRO A 42 -12.17 0.54 -1.59
N GLY A 43 -11.90 1.68 -0.97
CA GLY A 43 -11.49 1.72 0.43
C GLY A 43 -12.67 1.45 1.35
N ALA A 44 -12.44 0.70 2.42
CA ALA A 44 -13.38 0.58 3.53
C ALA A 44 -13.01 1.58 4.63
N ASP A 45 -14.01 2.13 5.32
CA ASP A 45 -13.81 3.03 6.46
C ASP A 45 -13.50 2.26 7.76
N ASP A 46 -13.96 1.01 7.85
CA ASP A 46 -13.79 0.18 9.04
C ASP A 46 -12.60 -0.80 8.94
N PRO A 47 -11.82 -0.96 10.02
CA PRO A 47 -10.74 -1.94 10.06
C PRO A 47 -11.30 -3.37 10.00
N ARG A 48 -10.64 -4.23 9.22
CA ARG A 48 -10.91 -5.67 9.18
C ARG A 48 -9.61 -6.46 9.23
N PRO A 49 -9.60 -7.69 9.78
CA PRO A 49 -8.37 -8.49 9.92
C PRO A 49 -7.63 -8.76 8.60
N ASP A 50 -8.35 -8.72 7.48
CA ASP A 50 -7.84 -8.99 6.15
C ASP A 50 -7.48 -7.72 5.36
N LEU A 51 -7.61 -6.53 5.94
CA LEU A 51 -7.29 -5.27 5.28
C LEU A 51 -6.09 -4.58 5.94
N ASP A 52 -5.33 -3.85 5.13
CA ASP A 52 -4.25 -2.97 5.57
C ASP A 52 -4.69 -1.50 5.38
N GLU A 53 -4.35 -0.64 6.34
CA GLU A 53 -4.64 0.80 6.29
C GLU A 53 -3.65 1.56 5.40
N CYS A 54 -4.15 2.43 4.52
CA CYS A 54 -3.32 3.37 3.79
C CYS A 54 -3.08 4.65 4.62
N PRO A 55 -1.84 4.97 5.03
CA PRO A 55 -1.55 6.12 5.91
C PRO A 55 -1.69 7.49 5.23
N ILE A 56 -2.18 7.55 3.98
CA ILE A 56 -2.39 8.78 3.23
C ILE A 56 -3.88 9.16 3.21
N CYS A 57 -4.77 8.19 2.99
CA CYS A 57 -6.22 8.40 2.93
C CYS A 57 -6.98 7.81 4.12
N PHE A 58 -6.31 7.07 5.01
CA PHE A 58 -6.89 6.42 6.20
C PHE A 58 -7.98 5.38 5.91
N LEU A 59 -8.05 4.88 4.67
CA LEU A 59 -8.96 3.81 4.28
C LEU A 59 -8.26 2.45 4.28
N PHE A 60 -9.05 1.39 4.43
CA PHE A 60 -8.61 0.00 4.53
C PHE A 60 -8.77 -0.74 3.19
N TYR A 61 -7.72 -1.47 2.77
CA TYR A 61 -7.67 -2.16 1.48
C TYR A 61 -7.14 -3.60 1.61
N PRO A 62 -7.54 -4.54 0.73
CA PRO A 62 -7.04 -5.93 0.78
C PRO A 62 -5.53 -6.05 0.55
N SER A 63 -4.94 -5.07 -0.14
CA SER A 63 -3.51 -5.02 -0.39
C SER A 63 -3.06 -3.61 -0.75
N LEU A 64 -1.84 -3.26 -0.35
CA LEU A 64 -1.20 -1.98 -0.65
C LEU A 64 0.06 -2.19 -1.50
N ASN A 65 0.44 -1.15 -2.26
CA ASN A 65 1.77 -1.07 -2.85
C ASN A 65 2.79 -0.74 -1.76
N ARG A 66 4.03 -1.21 -1.89
CA ARG A 66 5.12 -0.87 -0.97
C ARG A 66 6.10 0.08 -1.65
N SER A 67 6.48 1.15 -0.96
CA SER A 67 7.55 2.05 -1.42
C SER A 67 8.87 1.29 -1.57
N LYS A 68 9.56 1.43 -2.70
CA LYS A 68 10.86 0.75 -2.91
C LYS A 68 11.94 1.22 -1.94
N CYS A 69 11.87 2.48 -1.51
CA CYS A 69 12.89 3.10 -0.67
C CYS A 69 12.77 2.81 0.83
N CYS A 70 11.56 2.58 1.35
CA CYS A 70 11.33 2.43 2.80
C CYS A 70 10.23 1.42 3.15
N ALA A 71 9.75 0.65 2.17
CA ALA A 71 8.75 -0.41 2.33
C ALA A 71 7.39 0.00 2.93
N LYS A 72 7.11 1.29 3.13
CA LYS A 72 5.81 1.76 3.64
C LYS A 72 4.69 1.53 2.61
N GLY A 73 3.50 1.23 3.12
CA GLY A 73 2.31 0.90 2.31
C GLY A 73 1.59 2.14 1.76
N ILE A 74 1.10 2.08 0.53
CA ILE A 74 0.26 3.10 -0.11
C ILE A 74 -0.77 2.46 -1.06
N CYS A 75 -2.02 2.94 -1.07
CA CYS A 75 -3.02 2.46 -2.02
C CYS A 75 -2.71 2.98 -3.44
N THR A 76 -3.30 2.35 -4.45
CA THR A 76 -2.99 2.70 -5.85
C THR A 76 -3.44 4.12 -6.21
N GLU A 77 -4.61 4.58 -5.76
CA GLU A 77 -5.09 5.94 -6.04
C GLU A 77 -4.24 7.02 -5.36
N CYS A 78 -3.84 6.84 -4.09
CA CYS A 78 -2.90 7.76 -3.45
C CYS A 78 -1.53 7.77 -4.16
N PHE A 79 -1.05 6.63 -4.67
CA PHE A 79 0.18 6.60 -5.46
C PHE A 79 0.05 7.36 -6.80
N LEU A 80 -1.09 7.23 -7.47
CA LEU A 80 -1.38 7.95 -8.70
C LEU A 80 -1.44 9.46 -8.46
N GLN A 81 -2.03 9.89 -7.35
CA GLN A 81 -2.11 11.30 -6.96
C GLN A 81 -0.72 11.96 -6.79
N MET A 82 0.29 11.19 -6.35
CA MET A 82 1.65 11.71 -6.17
C MET A 82 2.38 12.00 -7.49
N LYS A 83 1.95 11.38 -8.58
CA LYS A 83 2.55 11.60 -9.90
C LYS A 83 1.97 12.86 -10.50
N SER A 84 2.53 14.02 -10.16
CA SER A 84 2.23 15.26 -10.88
C SER A 84 2.77 15.15 -12.31
N PRO A 85 1.92 15.18 -13.35
CA PRO A 85 2.39 15.14 -14.75
C PRO A 85 3.06 16.46 -15.15
N THR A 86 2.80 17.55 -14.43
CA THR A 86 3.21 18.90 -14.79
C THR A 86 4.55 19.32 -14.15
N SER A 87 5.07 18.58 -13.18
CA SER A 87 6.29 18.98 -12.48
C SER A 87 7.54 18.41 -13.13
N CYS A 88 8.49 19.28 -13.52
CA CYS A 88 9.83 18.88 -13.94
C CYS A 88 10.68 18.32 -12.77
N ARG A 89 10.14 18.30 -11.54
CA ARG A 89 10.84 17.80 -10.35
C ARG A 89 10.55 16.31 -10.13
N PRO A 90 11.56 15.52 -9.73
CA PRO A 90 11.34 14.13 -9.40
C PRO A 90 10.41 14.00 -8.18
N THR A 91 9.40 13.14 -8.28
CA THR A 91 8.48 12.86 -7.16
C THR A 91 9.27 12.36 -5.96
N GLN A 92 9.06 12.98 -4.80
CA GLN A 92 9.66 12.56 -3.53
C GLN A 92 8.75 11.57 -2.80
N CYS A 93 9.35 10.63 -2.07
CA CYS A 93 8.59 9.72 -1.24
C CYS A 93 7.83 10.49 -0.16
N PRO A 94 6.51 10.27 0.04
CA PRO A 94 5.77 10.96 1.11
C PRO A 94 6.35 10.71 2.49
N TYR A 95 6.96 9.54 2.69
CA TYR A 95 7.40 9.04 3.99
C TYR A 95 8.82 9.42 4.36
N CYS A 96 9.80 9.14 3.50
CA CYS A 96 11.22 9.34 3.78
C CYS A 96 11.88 10.42 2.92
N LYS A 97 11.09 11.10 2.06
CA LYS A 97 11.53 12.19 1.17
C LYS A 97 12.61 11.84 0.13
N MET A 98 12.97 10.56 -0.01
CA MET A 98 13.85 10.09 -1.08
C MET A 98 13.30 10.46 -2.46
N LEU A 99 14.18 10.92 -3.35
CA LEU A 99 13.84 11.27 -4.73
C LEU A 99 13.44 10.03 -5.54
N ASN A 100 12.85 10.24 -6.72
CA ASN A 100 12.46 9.18 -7.66
C ASN A 100 11.54 8.13 -7.02
N TYR A 101 10.50 8.61 -6.35
CA TYR A 101 9.55 7.78 -5.64
C TYR A 101 8.93 6.71 -6.56
N ALA A 102 9.13 5.45 -6.19
CA ALA A 102 8.59 4.30 -6.88
C ALA A 102 8.04 3.29 -5.89
N VAL A 103 7.07 2.51 -6.34
CA VAL A 103 6.45 1.44 -5.57
C VAL A 103 6.62 0.10 -6.27
N GLU A 104 6.36 -0.96 -5.53
CA GLU A 104 6.25 -2.32 -6.02
C GLU A 104 5.06 -3.03 -5.37
N TYR A 105 4.46 -3.97 -6.10
CA TYR A 105 3.38 -4.79 -5.58
C TYR A 105 3.86 -6.23 -5.36
N ARG A 106 3.81 -6.67 -4.10
CA ARG A 106 4.24 -8.02 -3.71
C ARG A 106 3.09 -9.04 -3.65
N GLY A 107 1.85 -8.61 -3.88
CA GLY A 107 0.65 -9.45 -3.74
C GLY A 107 -0.12 -9.16 -2.44
N VAL A 108 -1.32 -9.74 -2.33
CA VAL A 108 -2.05 -9.81 -1.06
C VAL A 108 -1.20 -10.59 -0.06
N LYS A 109 -0.97 -10.03 1.13
CA LYS A 109 -0.26 -10.76 2.19
C LYS A 109 -1.02 -12.05 2.50
N THR A 110 -0.30 -13.16 2.53
CA THR A 110 -0.86 -14.45 2.93
C THR A 110 -1.30 -14.41 4.40
N LYS A 111 -2.20 -15.31 4.82
CA LYS A 111 -2.64 -15.38 6.23
C LYS A 111 -1.44 -15.61 7.16
N GLU A 112 -0.46 -16.35 6.69
CA GLU A 112 0.79 -16.67 7.38
C GLU A 112 1.65 -15.41 7.57
N GLU A 113 1.85 -14.60 6.53
CA GLU A 113 2.58 -13.32 6.63
C GLU A 113 1.92 -12.33 7.59
N LYS A 114 0.58 -12.29 7.60
CA LYS A 114 -0.18 -11.46 8.56
C LYS A 114 -0.04 -11.96 10.00
N GLY A 115 -0.07 -13.28 10.19
CA GLY A 115 0.19 -13.89 11.50
C GLY A 115 1.57 -13.56 12.04
N VAL A 116 2.61 -13.61 11.18
CA VAL A 116 3.97 -13.23 11.58
C VAL A 116 4.06 -11.75 11.95
N GLU A 117 3.48 -10.82 11.19
CA GLU A 117 3.46 -9.39 11.55
C GLU A 117 2.70 -9.14 12.86
N GLN A 118 1.61 -9.84 13.13
CA GLN A 118 0.90 -9.75 14.40
C GLN A 118 1.74 -10.27 15.57
N ILE A 119 2.44 -11.39 15.39
CA ILE A 119 3.35 -11.94 16.40
C ILE A 119 4.54 -11.01 16.64
N VAL A 120 5.13 -10.46 15.59
CA VAL A 120 6.25 -9.50 15.69
C VAL A 120 5.78 -8.20 16.34
N SER A 121 4.61 -7.67 15.97
CA SER A 121 4.02 -6.48 16.58
C SER A 121 3.69 -6.73 18.06
N ALA A 122 3.09 -7.88 18.39
CA ALA A 122 2.82 -8.28 19.76
C ALA A 122 4.11 -8.41 20.56
N ARG A 123 5.13 -9.10 20.02
CA ARG A 123 6.45 -9.22 20.64
C ARG A 123 7.10 -7.86 20.85
N SER A 124 7.08 -6.96 19.86
CA SER A 124 7.60 -5.61 20.00
C SER A 124 6.86 -4.83 21.09
N LYS A 125 5.53 -4.93 21.17
CA LYS A 125 4.74 -4.32 22.25
C LYS A 125 5.10 -4.91 23.61
N THR A 126 5.24 -6.22 23.72
CA THR A 126 5.66 -6.89 24.97
C THR A 126 7.06 -6.46 25.38
N VAL A 127 8.03 -6.40 24.46
CA VAL A 127 9.39 -5.95 24.73
C VAL A 127 9.42 -4.50 25.17
N VAL A 128 8.69 -3.61 24.49
CA VAL A 128 8.56 -2.19 24.89
C VAL A 128 7.96 -2.07 26.28
N GLN A 129 6.90 -2.84 26.58
CA GLN A 129 6.27 -2.84 27.89
C GLN A 129 7.19 -3.38 28.99
N TRP A 130 7.98 -4.43 28.72
CA TRP A 130 8.97 -4.98 29.65
C TRP A 130 10.12 -3.99 29.91
N CYS A 131 10.63 -3.33 28.87
CA CYS A 131 11.61 -2.25 29.02
C CYS A 131 11.06 -1.14 29.90
N LEU A 132 9.85 -0.63 29.64
CA LEU A 132 9.23 0.42 30.45
C LEU A 132 9.11 0.02 31.93
N LEU A 133 8.67 -1.21 32.22
CA LEU A 133 8.58 -1.74 33.58
C LEU A 133 9.95 -1.84 34.26
N SER A 134 11.00 -2.18 33.51
CA SER A 134 12.37 -2.27 34.04
C SER A 134 13.01 -0.90 34.32
N PHE A 135 12.49 0.19 33.73
CA PHE A 135 12.91 1.57 34.01
C PHE A 135 12.10 2.23 35.14
N LEU A 136 10.98 1.63 35.55
CA LEU A 136 10.08 2.13 36.61
C LEU A 136 10.29 1.44 37.98
N CYS A 137 11.22 0.49 38.06
CA CYS A 137 11.66 -0.19 39.29
C CYS A 137 13.14 0.12 39.56
#